data_AF-A0A952BIQ9-F1
#
_entry.id   AF-A0A952BIQ9-F1
#
_cell.length_a   1.000
_cell.length_b   1.000
_cell.length_c   1.000
_cell.angle_alpha   90.00
_cell.angle_beta   90.00
_cell.angle_gamma   90.00
#
_symmetry.space_group_name_H-M   'P 1'
#
loop_
_entity.id
_entity.type
_entity.pdbx_description
1 polymer ?
#
loop_
_entity_poly.entity_id
_entity_poly.type
_entity_poly.pdbx_seq_one_letter_code
_entity_poly.pdbx_strand_id
1 'polypeptide(L)'
;MIRQAGRVQKSWAALEDAVSWYTSKGWKVDHTGERILSEDPGLPDALLAVRAMLRRAYQRTLDATNIKLSELLYQAGSEPNINYSGDSISELVESASTRNPVAVLVLDAFRFDLGMRLSGLINNGEPVERSIVDAARSPLPSITPIGMALCLPGLKDEVKIKVSASTKPEFSITVEGFKGNLALASDRRRCLKNHYKLKDTAFLTVSEILDASKTDFVNCKERGKLLFIFGSEFDTEGHSGQLQIKGGDFQLDRYHKVIRLLR
;
A
#
# COMPACT_ATOMS: atom_id res chain seq x y z
N MET A 1 1.95 -1.90 -25.07
CA MET A 1 1.49 -2.13 -23.68
C MET A 1 0.09 -1.57 -23.42
N ILE A 2 -0.12 -0.26 -23.26
CA ILE A 2 -1.46 0.32 -22.89
C ILE A 2 -2.58 -0.06 -23.88
N ARG A 3 -2.34 0.05 -25.20
CA ARG A 3 -3.35 -0.34 -26.21
C ARG A 3 -3.71 -1.84 -26.19
N GLN A 4 -2.76 -2.70 -25.82
CA GLN A 4 -3.00 -4.15 -25.69
C GLN A 4 -3.75 -4.48 -24.39
N ALA A 5 -3.49 -3.72 -23.32
CA ALA A 5 -4.20 -3.86 -22.05
C ALA A 5 -5.69 -3.46 -22.16
N GLY A 6 -6.05 -2.47 -22.97
CA GLY A 6 -7.43 -1.96 -23.07
C GLY A 6 -8.51 -2.92 -23.57
N ARG A 7 -8.18 -4.17 -23.90
CA ARG A 7 -9.15 -5.22 -24.27
C ARG A 7 -9.06 -6.50 -23.44
N VAL A 8 -8.09 -6.61 -22.55
CA VAL A 8 -7.85 -7.85 -21.78
C VAL A 8 -8.98 -8.14 -20.79
N GLN A 9 -9.64 -7.10 -20.29
CA GLN A 9 -10.81 -7.21 -19.42
C GLN A 9 -11.99 -7.92 -20.08
N LYS A 10 -12.06 -7.95 -21.41
CA LYS A 10 -13.13 -8.65 -22.14
C LYS A 10 -13.00 -10.17 -22.05
N SER A 11 -11.83 -10.69 -21.72
CA SER A 11 -11.62 -12.14 -21.56
C SER A 11 -11.78 -12.61 -20.12
N TRP A 12 -12.02 -11.72 -19.15
CA TRP A 12 -12.25 -12.12 -17.76
C TRP A 12 -13.66 -12.70 -17.60
N ALA A 13 -13.72 -13.95 -17.17
CA ALA A 13 -14.95 -14.66 -16.84
C ALA A 13 -15.23 -14.62 -15.33
N ALA A 14 -14.18 -14.56 -14.51
CA ALA A 14 -14.27 -14.53 -13.05
C ALA A 14 -13.37 -13.45 -12.44
N LEU A 15 -13.57 -13.17 -11.16
CA LEU A 15 -12.80 -12.17 -10.41
C LEU A 15 -11.31 -12.53 -10.33
N GLU A 16 -11.01 -13.82 -10.25
CA GLU A 16 -9.66 -14.39 -10.21
C GLU A 16 -8.87 -14.07 -11.49
N ASP A 17 -9.54 -14.00 -12.64
CA ASP A 17 -8.88 -13.62 -13.91
C ASP A 17 -8.36 -12.19 -13.86
N ALA A 18 -9.16 -11.28 -13.28
CA ALA A 18 -8.80 -9.87 -13.13
C ALA A 18 -7.63 -9.71 -12.15
N VAL A 19 -7.69 -10.40 -11.01
CA VAL A 19 -6.61 -10.44 -10.01
C VAL A 19 -5.33 -10.99 -10.64
N SER A 20 -5.39 -12.17 -11.27
CA SER A 20 -4.24 -12.84 -11.88
C SER A 20 -3.61 -11.99 -12.99
N TRP A 21 -4.43 -11.34 -13.81
CA TRP A 21 -3.94 -10.40 -14.80
C TRP A 21 -3.21 -9.22 -14.14
N TYR A 22 -3.80 -8.61 -13.10
CA TYR A 22 -3.24 -7.42 -12.48
C TYR A 22 -1.90 -7.70 -11.82
N THR A 23 -1.82 -8.78 -11.03
CA THR A 23 -0.61 -9.17 -10.29
C THR A 23 0.52 -9.62 -11.21
N SER A 24 0.21 -10.21 -12.37
CA SER A 24 1.23 -10.63 -13.33
C SER A 24 1.70 -9.50 -14.27
N LYS A 25 0.77 -8.71 -14.81
CA LYS A 25 1.04 -7.77 -15.93
C LYS A 25 0.37 -6.41 -15.77
N GLY A 26 -0.83 -6.36 -15.19
CA GLY A 26 -1.64 -5.14 -15.13
C GLY A 26 -0.97 -4.02 -14.35
N TRP A 27 -0.22 -4.32 -13.28
CA TRP A 27 0.54 -3.33 -12.53
C TRP A 27 1.54 -2.51 -13.38
N LYS A 28 2.06 -3.10 -14.48
CA LYS A 28 2.96 -2.38 -15.43
C LYS A 28 2.22 -1.31 -16.21
N VAL A 29 0.91 -1.49 -16.44
CA VAL A 29 0.05 -0.49 -17.08
C VAL A 29 -0.06 0.73 -16.19
N ASP A 30 -0.22 0.53 -14.89
CA ASP A 30 -0.30 1.61 -13.91
C ASP A 30 1.04 2.34 -13.77
N HIS A 31 2.15 1.62 -13.67
CA HIS A 31 3.48 2.23 -13.69
C HIS A 31 3.72 3.08 -14.94
N THR A 32 3.32 2.56 -16.12
CA THR A 32 3.43 3.33 -17.38
C THR A 32 2.47 4.53 -17.38
N GLY A 33 1.27 4.36 -16.83
CA GLY A 33 0.26 5.39 -16.68
C GLY A 33 0.75 6.56 -15.82
N GLU A 34 1.38 6.27 -14.67
CA GLU A 34 2.01 7.26 -13.80
C GLU A 34 2.99 8.14 -14.60
N ARG A 35 3.88 7.55 -15.38
CA ARG A 35 4.87 8.28 -16.21
C ARG A 35 4.25 9.14 -17.31
N ILE A 36 3.10 8.73 -17.84
CA ILE A 36 2.40 9.49 -18.88
C ILE A 36 1.61 10.66 -18.25
N LEU A 37 1.17 10.48 -17.01
CA LEU A 37 0.47 11.48 -16.22
C LEU A 37 1.43 12.48 -15.58
N SER A 38 2.66 12.10 -15.25
CA SER A 38 3.64 12.97 -14.59
C SER A 38 4.08 14.15 -15.44
N GLU A 39 3.92 15.39 -14.97
CA GLU A 39 4.33 16.61 -15.71
C GLU A 39 5.80 16.57 -16.14
N ASP A 40 6.08 17.00 -17.37
CA ASP A 40 7.44 17.01 -17.94
C ASP A 40 7.65 18.33 -18.70
N PRO A 41 8.25 19.34 -18.04
CA PRO A 41 8.52 20.64 -18.66
C PRO A 41 9.50 20.57 -19.83
N GLY A 42 10.30 19.50 -19.94
CA GLY A 42 11.27 19.30 -21.01
C GLY A 42 10.70 18.56 -22.23
N LEU A 43 9.42 18.19 -22.22
CA LEU A 43 8.81 17.41 -23.29
C LEU A 43 8.67 18.26 -24.57
N PRO A 44 9.25 17.85 -25.71
CA PRO A 44 9.10 18.57 -26.98
C PRO A 44 7.64 18.73 -27.40
N ASP A 45 7.29 19.89 -27.98
CA ASP A 45 5.91 20.21 -28.41
C ASP A 45 5.32 19.14 -29.35
N ALA A 46 6.14 18.58 -30.25
CA ALA A 46 5.73 17.52 -31.16
C ALA A 46 5.23 16.25 -30.45
N LEU A 47 5.66 16.01 -29.20
CA LEU A 47 5.27 14.86 -28.38
C LEU A 47 4.07 15.16 -27.48
N LEU A 48 3.64 16.41 -27.33
CA LEU A 48 2.46 16.77 -26.51
C LEU A 48 1.18 16.11 -27.02
N ALA A 49 0.97 16.10 -28.34
CA ALA A 49 -0.17 15.43 -28.96
C ALA A 49 -0.15 13.91 -28.71
N VAL A 50 1.04 13.29 -28.79
CA VAL A 50 1.22 11.86 -28.50
C VAL A 50 0.91 11.56 -27.04
N ARG A 51 1.43 12.37 -26.11
CA ARG A 51 1.14 12.23 -24.67
C ARG A 51 -0.34 12.39 -24.35
N ALA A 52 -1.01 13.38 -24.94
CA ALA A 52 -2.46 13.55 -24.77
C ALA A 52 -3.27 12.34 -25.29
N MET A 53 -2.85 11.74 -26.40
CA MET A 53 -3.45 10.49 -26.89
C MET A 53 -3.21 9.32 -25.93
N LEU A 54 -2.00 9.20 -25.39
CA LEU A 54 -1.64 8.14 -24.43
C LEU A 54 -2.40 8.29 -23.11
N ARG A 55 -2.52 9.50 -22.56
CA ARG A 55 -3.33 9.81 -21.36
C ARG A 55 -4.79 9.38 -21.56
N ARG A 56 -5.40 9.73 -22.69
CA ARG A 56 -6.78 9.29 -23.02
C ARG A 56 -6.90 7.78 -23.22
N ALA A 57 -5.87 7.11 -23.76
CA ALA A 57 -5.88 5.66 -23.90
C ALA A 57 -5.75 4.95 -22.53
N TYR A 58 -4.92 5.49 -21.64
CA TYR A 58 -4.77 5.02 -20.27
C TYR A 58 -6.07 5.18 -19.48
N GLN A 59 -6.67 6.38 -19.48
CA GLN A 59 -7.94 6.63 -18.78
C GLN A 59 -9.04 5.66 -19.23
N ARG A 60 -9.23 5.49 -20.54
CA ARG A 60 -10.20 4.51 -21.07
C ARG A 60 -9.92 3.07 -20.63
N THR A 61 -8.64 2.71 -20.48
CA THR A 61 -8.25 1.37 -20.01
C THR A 61 -8.58 1.20 -18.53
N LEU A 62 -8.30 2.21 -17.70
CA LEU A 62 -8.68 2.23 -16.30
C LEU A 62 -10.19 2.14 -16.12
N ASP A 63 -10.95 2.99 -16.82
CA ASP A 63 -12.42 3.02 -16.71
C ASP A 63 -13.02 1.66 -17.09
N ALA A 64 -12.59 1.08 -18.21
CA ALA A 64 -13.08 -0.22 -18.66
C ALA A 64 -12.69 -1.36 -17.71
N THR A 65 -11.51 -1.29 -17.10
CA THR A 65 -11.05 -2.25 -16.09
C THR A 65 -11.90 -2.15 -14.82
N ASN A 66 -12.12 -0.93 -14.32
CA ASN A 66 -12.90 -0.67 -13.11
C ASN A 66 -14.37 -1.09 -13.29
N ILE A 67 -14.98 -0.80 -14.44
CA ILE A 67 -16.34 -1.25 -14.75
C ILE A 67 -16.42 -2.77 -14.71
N LYS A 68 -15.55 -3.46 -15.47
CA LYS A 68 -15.58 -4.92 -15.54
C LYS A 68 -15.28 -5.59 -14.21
N LEU A 69 -14.33 -5.07 -13.44
CA LEU A 69 -14.02 -5.56 -12.09
C LEU A 69 -15.23 -5.39 -11.16
N SER A 70 -15.92 -4.25 -11.22
CA SER A 70 -17.12 -3.99 -10.42
C SER A 70 -18.27 -4.93 -10.78
N GLU A 71 -18.47 -5.23 -12.07
CA GLU A 71 -19.44 -6.22 -12.53
C GLU A 71 -19.11 -7.62 -11.99
N LEU A 72 -17.83 -8.03 -12.06
CA LEU A 72 -17.39 -9.34 -11.57
C LEU A 72 -17.53 -9.45 -10.04
N LEU A 73 -17.20 -8.40 -9.30
CA LEU A 73 -17.42 -8.34 -7.85
C LEU A 73 -18.91 -8.46 -7.50
N TYR A 74 -19.77 -7.75 -8.22
CA TYR A 74 -21.22 -7.82 -8.03
C TYR A 74 -21.75 -9.24 -8.32
N GLN A 75 -21.28 -9.88 -9.40
CA GLN A 75 -21.70 -11.23 -9.79
C GLN A 75 -21.19 -12.31 -8.83
N ALA A 76 -19.96 -12.17 -8.33
CA ALA A 76 -19.38 -13.12 -7.37
C ALA A 76 -20.12 -13.13 -6.03
N GLY A 77 -20.82 -12.03 -5.69
CA GLY A 77 -21.53 -11.87 -4.41
C GLY A 77 -20.64 -11.93 -3.17
N SER A 78 -19.33 -11.96 -3.37
CA SER A 78 -18.30 -12.13 -2.34
C SER A 78 -17.00 -11.47 -2.79
N GLU A 79 -16.15 -11.14 -1.80
CA GLU A 79 -14.83 -10.56 -2.02
C GLU A 79 -13.84 -11.60 -2.57
N PRO A 80 -12.77 -11.18 -3.28
CA PRO A 80 -11.78 -12.12 -3.80
C PRO A 80 -11.10 -12.89 -2.67
N ASN A 81 -10.79 -14.17 -2.92
CA ASN A 81 -10.08 -15.04 -1.99
C ASN A 81 -8.57 -14.69 -1.90
N ILE A 82 -8.30 -13.50 -1.38
CA ILE A 82 -6.98 -12.92 -1.16
C ILE A 82 -6.98 -12.35 0.26
N ASN A 83 -5.88 -12.49 0.97
CA ASN A 83 -5.75 -11.97 2.32
C ASN A 83 -5.64 -10.44 2.35
N TYR A 84 -5.99 -9.84 3.50
CA TYR A 84 -5.58 -8.47 3.77
C TYR A 84 -4.07 -8.42 4.02
N SER A 85 -3.45 -7.25 3.86
CA SER A 85 -1.99 -7.12 4.00
C SER A 85 -1.51 -7.47 5.40
N GLY A 86 -2.29 -7.14 6.44
CA GLY A 86 -1.98 -7.48 7.83
C GLY A 86 -1.98 -8.98 8.09
N ASP A 87 -2.95 -9.71 7.52
CA ASP A 87 -3.04 -11.17 7.63
C ASP A 87 -1.85 -11.86 6.95
N SER A 88 -1.40 -11.31 5.83
CA SER A 88 -0.35 -11.92 5.00
C SER A 88 1.01 -11.96 5.70
N ILE A 89 1.18 -11.18 6.77
CA ILE A 89 2.43 -11.11 7.54
C ILE A 89 2.25 -11.51 9.01
N SER A 90 1.08 -12.02 9.42
CA SER A 90 0.76 -12.30 10.82
C SER A 90 1.74 -13.27 11.46
N GLU A 91 2.03 -14.39 10.80
CA GLU A 91 2.98 -15.41 11.27
C GLU A 91 4.38 -14.84 11.49
N LEU A 92 4.85 -13.99 10.57
CA LEU A 92 6.15 -13.32 10.68
C LEU A 92 6.18 -12.39 11.91
N VAL A 93 5.13 -11.59 12.09
CA VAL A 93 5.01 -10.66 13.22
C VAL A 93 4.92 -11.40 14.56
N GLU A 94 4.19 -12.51 14.62
CA GLU A 94 4.06 -13.34 15.82
C GLU A 94 5.38 -14.04 16.19
N SER A 95 6.15 -14.46 15.18
CA SER A 95 7.45 -15.10 15.36
C SER A 95 8.57 -14.13 15.79
N ALA A 96 8.30 -12.82 15.81
CA ALA A 96 9.27 -11.79 16.15
C ALA A 96 9.90 -12.05 17.53
N SER A 97 11.23 -12.00 17.59
CA SER A 97 12.02 -12.28 18.79
C SER A 97 13.22 -11.34 18.90
N THR A 98 13.91 -11.34 20.04
CA THR A 98 15.13 -10.53 20.19
C THR A 98 16.29 -10.99 19.31
N ARG A 99 16.27 -12.26 18.86
CA ARG A 99 17.26 -12.82 17.93
C ARG A 99 16.90 -12.55 16.47
N ASN A 100 15.60 -12.58 16.18
CA ASN A 100 15.04 -12.30 14.85
C ASN A 100 14.01 -11.16 15.01
N PRO A 101 14.48 -9.91 15.12
CA PRO A 101 13.59 -8.76 15.25
C PRO A 101 12.88 -8.50 13.91
N VAL A 102 11.65 -7.99 13.98
CA VAL A 102 10.82 -7.68 12.82
C VAL A 102 10.47 -6.19 12.80
N ALA A 103 10.64 -5.57 11.64
CA ALA A 103 10.18 -4.21 11.39
C ALA A 103 9.02 -4.25 10.37
N VAL A 104 7.88 -3.66 10.73
CA VAL A 104 6.68 -3.61 9.90
C VAL A 104 6.47 -2.19 9.39
N LEU A 105 6.56 -1.99 8.08
CA LEU A 105 6.23 -0.73 7.44
C LEU A 105 4.74 -0.73 7.08
N VAL A 106 4.00 0.23 7.62
CA VAL A 106 2.56 0.43 7.35
C VAL A 106 2.42 1.70 6.53
N LEU A 107 2.21 1.55 5.23
CA LEU A 107 2.28 2.62 4.24
C LEU A 107 0.89 2.92 3.66
N ASP A 108 0.43 4.17 3.84
CA ASP A 108 -0.86 4.63 3.32
C ASP A 108 -0.83 4.82 1.80
N ALA A 109 -1.95 4.49 1.14
CA ALA A 109 -2.10 4.50 -0.33
C ALA A 109 -1.00 3.74 -1.11
N PHE A 110 -0.33 2.76 -0.47
CA PHE A 110 0.77 2.02 -1.09
C PHE A 110 0.27 0.86 -1.97
N ARG A 111 0.06 1.18 -3.25
CA ARG A 111 -0.48 0.27 -4.26
C ARG A 111 0.48 -0.87 -4.61
N PHE A 112 -0.08 -1.96 -5.16
CA PHE A 112 0.68 -3.14 -5.56
C PHE A 112 1.79 -2.83 -6.59
N ASP A 113 1.55 -1.93 -7.56
CA ASP A 113 2.57 -1.55 -8.54
C ASP A 113 3.78 -0.85 -7.91
N LEU A 114 3.57 -0.10 -6.82
CA LEU A 114 4.63 0.51 -6.02
C LEU A 114 5.42 -0.56 -5.26
N GLY A 115 4.75 -1.57 -4.71
CA GLY A 115 5.39 -2.74 -4.11
C GLY A 115 6.30 -3.50 -5.09
N MET A 116 5.82 -3.75 -6.31
CA MET A 116 6.61 -4.37 -7.37
C MET A 116 7.86 -3.55 -7.72
N ARG A 117 7.72 -2.22 -7.82
CA ARG A 117 8.84 -1.31 -8.09
C ARG A 117 9.85 -1.27 -6.94
N LEU A 118 9.37 -1.18 -5.69
CA LEU A 118 10.22 -1.19 -4.50
C LEU A 118 11.00 -2.49 -4.37
N SER A 119 10.36 -3.64 -4.61
CA SER A 119 11.04 -4.94 -4.65
C SER A 119 12.12 -4.97 -5.73
N GLY A 120 11.84 -4.39 -6.91
CA GLY A 120 12.84 -4.20 -7.95
C GLY A 120 14.05 -3.39 -7.48
N LEU A 121 13.85 -2.31 -6.72
CA LEU A 121 14.94 -1.51 -6.15
C LEU A 121 15.76 -2.27 -5.10
N ILE A 122 15.10 -3.05 -4.24
CA ILE A 122 15.75 -3.83 -3.18
C ILE A 122 16.59 -4.96 -3.78
N ASN A 123 16.06 -5.67 -4.77
CA ASN A 123 16.74 -6.80 -5.41
C ASN A 123 17.83 -6.36 -6.40
N ASN A 124 17.82 -5.11 -6.86
CA ASN A 124 18.79 -4.63 -7.83
C ASN A 124 20.22 -4.64 -7.27
N GLY A 125 21.09 -5.45 -7.88
CA GLY A 125 22.48 -5.59 -7.47
C GLY A 125 22.72 -6.53 -6.29
N GLU A 126 21.68 -7.21 -5.77
CA GLU A 126 21.83 -8.26 -4.77
C GLU A 126 22.16 -9.60 -5.45
N PRO A 127 23.04 -10.44 -4.84
CA PRO A 127 23.43 -11.73 -5.43
C PRO A 127 22.32 -12.78 -5.37
N VAL A 128 21.32 -12.56 -4.52
CA VAL A 128 20.14 -13.42 -4.32
C VAL A 128 18.91 -12.54 -4.12
N GLU A 129 17.72 -13.06 -4.40
CA GLU A 129 16.46 -12.36 -4.13
C GLU A 129 16.32 -12.08 -2.62
N ARG A 130 16.08 -10.81 -2.28
CA ARG A 130 15.95 -10.29 -0.92
C ARG A 130 14.53 -9.83 -0.59
N SER A 131 13.71 -9.56 -1.59
CA SER A 131 12.32 -9.16 -1.42
C SER A 131 11.39 -9.89 -2.37
N ILE A 132 10.25 -10.28 -1.85
CA ILE A 132 9.11 -10.84 -2.57
C ILE A 132 7.91 -9.89 -2.44
N VAL A 133 6.94 -10.01 -3.34
CA VAL A 133 5.71 -9.20 -3.31
C VAL A 133 4.53 -10.13 -3.45
N ASP A 134 3.73 -10.20 -2.39
CA ASP A 134 2.46 -10.91 -2.39
C ASP A 134 1.30 -9.94 -2.56
N ALA A 135 0.30 -10.37 -3.33
CA ALA A 135 -0.90 -9.58 -3.53
C ALA A 135 -1.77 -9.64 -2.27
N ALA A 136 -2.19 -8.47 -1.79
CA ALA A 136 -3.15 -8.32 -0.71
C ALA A 136 -4.32 -7.48 -1.19
N ARG A 137 -5.52 -7.79 -0.70
CA ARG A 137 -6.71 -7.00 -1.01
C ARG A 137 -6.85 -5.80 -0.07
N SER A 138 -7.43 -4.72 -0.60
CA SER A 138 -7.95 -3.62 0.21
C SER A 138 -9.43 -3.86 0.50
N PRO A 139 -9.95 -3.38 1.64
CA PRO A 139 -11.40 -3.39 1.88
C PRO A 139 -12.14 -2.51 0.88
N LEU A 140 -13.43 -2.80 0.70
CA LEU A 140 -14.38 -1.97 -0.04
C LEU A 140 -15.38 -1.30 0.92
N PRO A 141 -15.52 0.04 0.92
CA PRO A 141 -14.79 1.01 0.09
C PRO A 141 -13.31 1.15 0.50
N SER A 142 -12.43 1.36 -0.48
CA SER A 142 -10.98 1.47 -0.28
C SER A 142 -10.57 2.88 0.17
N ILE A 143 -11.04 3.27 1.35
CA ILE A 143 -10.76 4.57 1.98
C ILE A 143 -9.79 4.41 3.14
N THR A 144 -8.98 5.44 3.40
CA THR A 144 -7.93 5.44 4.43
C THR A 144 -8.40 4.94 5.79
N PRO A 145 -9.55 5.37 6.37
CA PRO A 145 -9.96 4.92 7.70
C PRO A 145 -10.17 3.41 7.80
N ILE A 146 -10.73 2.78 6.75
CA ILE A 146 -11.01 1.35 6.74
C ILE A 146 -9.77 0.58 6.32
N GLY A 147 -9.12 1.01 5.23
CA GLY A 147 -7.92 0.37 4.68
C GLY A 147 -6.80 0.28 5.71
N MET A 148 -6.50 1.39 6.39
CA MET A 148 -5.41 1.42 7.36
C MET A 148 -5.73 0.72 8.69
N ALA A 149 -6.99 0.43 8.97
CA ALA A 149 -7.37 -0.40 10.11
C ALA A 149 -7.24 -1.88 9.79
N LEU A 150 -7.69 -2.30 8.60
CA LEU A 150 -7.61 -3.70 8.14
C LEU A 150 -6.22 -4.10 7.60
N CYS A 151 -5.31 -3.15 7.39
CA CYS A 151 -3.93 -3.46 7.03
C CYS A 151 -3.06 -3.86 8.24
N LEU A 152 -3.57 -3.74 9.46
CA LEU A 152 -2.82 -4.04 10.68
C LEU A 152 -2.76 -5.54 10.94
N PRO A 153 -1.58 -6.10 11.27
CA PRO A 153 -1.43 -7.53 11.52
C PRO A 153 -2.16 -7.95 12.80
N GLY A 154 -2.76 -9.15 12.76
CA GLY A 154 -3.35 -9.81 13.95
C GLY A 154 -4.70 -9.27 14.42
N LEU A 155 -5.37 -8.39 13.66
CA LEU A 155 -6.60 -7.73 14.13
C LEU A 155 -7.88 -8.06 13.34
N LYS A 156 -7.78 -8.67 12.16
CA LYS A 156 -8.92 -8.79 11.21
C LYS A 156 -10.18 -9.40 11.82
N ASP A 157 -10.07 -10.56 12.45
CA ASP A 157 -11.24 -11.34 12.90
C ASP A 157 -12.02 -10.63 14.02
N GLU A 158 -11.45 -9.56 14.58
CA GLU A 158 -12.01 -8.78 15.67
C GLU A 158 -12.55 -7.41 15.20
N VAL A 159 -12.31 -7.02 13.94
CA VAL A 159 -12.68 -5.69 13.41
C VAL A 159 -14.18 -5.61 13.11
N LYS A 160 -14.86 -4.68 13.76
CA LYS A 160 -16.25 -4.29 13.51
C LYS A 160 -16.30 -2.87 12.96
N ILE A 161 -16.94 -2.70 11.81
CA ILE A 161 -17.11 -1.41 11.14
C ILE A 161 -18.53 -0.91 11.37
N LYS A 162 -18.67 0.33 11.84
CA LYS A 162 -19.93 1.07 11.96
C LYS A 162 -19.82 2.39 11.22
N VAL A 163 -20.91 2.83 10.60
CA VAL A 163 -21.01 4.11 9.89
C VAL A 163 -22.12 4.92 10.55
N SER A 164 -21.84 6.18 10.88
CA SER A 164 -22.89 7.06 11.40
C SER A 164 -23.89 7.44 10.30
N ALA A 165 -25.18 7.42 10.64
CA ALA A 165 -26.24 7.94 9.78
C ALA A 165 -26.31 9.47 9.91
N SER A 166 -25.32 10.18 9.36
CA SER A 166 -25.23 11.64 9.36
C SER A 166 -24.88 12.18 7.98
N THR A 167 -25.12 13.47 7.76
CA THR A 167 -24.81 14.17 6.49
C THR A 167 -23.32 14.13 6.12
N LYS A 168 -22.45 13.91 7.11
CA LYS A 168 -21.06 13.46 6.94
C LYS A 168 -20.94 12.10 7.62
N PRO A 169 -20.85 10.99 6.87
CA PRO A 169 -20.71 9.66 7.47
C PRO A 169 -19.35 9.56 8.15
N GLU A 170 -19.36 9.26 9.45
CA GLU A 170 -18.17 8.99 10.25
C GLU A 170 -18.00 7.49 10.41
N PHE A 171 -16.79 7.00 10.12
CA PHE A 171 -16.45 5.60 10.28
C PHE A 171 -15.95 5.35 11.70
N SER A 172 -16.57 4.38 12.37
CA SER A 172 -16.12 3.83 13.64
C SER A 172 -15.66 2.40 13.39
N ILE A 173 -14.35 2.19 13.44
CA ILE A 173 -13.72 0.88 13.33
C ILE A 173 -13.27 0.46 14.72
N THR A 174 -13.88 -0.58 15.27
CA THR A 174 -13.62 -1.06 16.63
C THR A 174 -13.09 -2.48 16.61
N VAL A 175 -12.30 -2.84 17.62
CA VAL A 175 -11.77 -4.20 17.83
C VAL A 175 -12.21 -4.68 19.20
N GLU A 176 -12.51 -5.98 19.33
CA GLU A 176 -12.90 -6.56 20.61
C GLU A 176 -11.82 -6.35 21.68
N GLY A 177 -12.23 -6.03 22.91
CA GLY A 177 -11.29 -5.75 24.00
C GLY A 177 -10.51 -4.41 23.89
N PHE A 178 -10.69 -3.62 22.82
CA PHE A 178 -10.04 -2.31 22.69
C PHE A 178 -11.04 -1.14 22.71
N LYS A 179 -10.81 -0.18 23.61
CA LYS A 179 -11.57 1.08 23.64
C LYS A 179 -10.89 2.14 22.75
N GLY A 180 -11.40 2.30 21.53
CA GLY A 180 -10.97 3.33 20.60
C GLY A 180 -11.55 3.13 19.20
N ASN A 181 -11.20 4.04 18.29
CA ASN A 181 -11.60 4.01 16.88
C ASN A 181 -10.38 3.91 15.97
N LEU A 182 -10.18 2.76 15.33
CA LEU A 182 -9.06 2.49 14.42
C LEU A 182 -9.08 3.33 13.13
N ALA A 183 -10.14 4.11 12.87
CA ALA A 183 -10.07 5.19 11.88
C ALA A 183 -8.92 6.17 12.20
N LEU A 184 -8.65 6.39 13.49
CA LEU A 184 -7.65 7.34 13.97
C LEU A 184 -6.27 6.70 14.06
N ALA A 185 -5.25 7.38 13.53
CA ALA A 185 -3.87 6.88 13.55
C ALA A 185 -3.32 6.68 14.97
N SER A 186 -3.67 7.55 15.91
CA SER A 186 -3.29 7.44 17.32
C SER A 186 -3.86 6.18 17.97
N ASP A 187 -5.12 5.86 17.69
CA ASP A 187 -5.81 4.70 18.22
C ASP A 187 -5.30 3.40 17.60
N ARG A 188 -4.91 3.40 16.32
CA ARG A 188 -4.20 2.28 15.68
C ARG A 188 -2.90 1.93 16.41
N ARG A 189 -2.07 2.94 16.70
CA ARG A 189 -0.83 2.75 17.47
C ARG A 189 -1.10 2.23 18.88
N ARG A 190 -2.11 2.79 19.58
CA ARG A 190 -2.51 2.33 20.91
C ARG A 190 -3.01 0.88 20.88
N CYS A 191 -3.76 0.50 19.86
CA CYS A 191 -4.25 -0.87 19.67
C CYS A 191 -3.08 -1.85 19.49
N LEU A 192 -2.17 -1.59 18.56
CA LEU A 192 -0.97 -2.41 18.36
C LEU A 192 -0.09 -2.49 19.62
N LYS A 193 0.05 -1.37 20.34
CA LYS A 193 0.82 -1.32 21.60
C LYS A 193 0.24 -2.29 22.62
N ASN A 194 -1.08 -2.29 22.79
CA ASN A 194 -1.76 -3.16 23.74
C ASN A 194 -1.73 -4.62 23.29
N HIS A 195 -1.99 -4.88 22.00
CA HIS A 195 -2.05 -6.23 21.44
C HIS A 195 -0.70 -6.94 21.52
N TYR A 196 0.39 -6.27 21.12
CA TYR A 196 1.75 -6.83 21.12
C TYR A 196 2.59 -6.49 22.37
N LYS A 197 2.02 -5.80 23.36
CA LYS A 197 2.70 -5.36 24.60
C LYS A 197 3.99 -4.56 24.32
N LEU A 198 3.89 -3.58 23.42
CA LEU A 198 5.05 -2.80 22.93
C LEU A 198 5.33 -1.57 23.80
N LYS A 199 6.58 -1.08 23.70
CA LYS A 199 6.98 0.23 24.25
C LYS A 199 6.57 1.34 23.29
N ASP A 200 6.47 2.57 23.78
CA ASP A 200 6.20 3.74 22.92
C ASP A 200 7.31 3.96 21.87
N THR A 201 8.55 3.55 22.18
CA THR A 201 9.70 3.62 21.27
C THR A 201 9.65 2.62 20.10
N ALA A 202 8.65 1.73 20.09
CA ALA A 202 8.40 0.75 19.02
C ALA A 202 7.55 1.31 17.86
N PHE A 203 7.20 2.60 17.91
CA PHE A 203 6.43 3.27 16.86
C PHE A 203 7.23 4.43 16.30
N LEU A 204 7.49 4.41 15.00
CA LEU A 204 8.22 5.43 14.27
C LEU A 204 7.48 5.83 13.00
N THR A 205 7.99 6.86 12.36
CA THR A 205 7.63 7.30 11.02
C THR A 205 8.80 7.15 10.06
N VAL A 206 8.51 7.12 8.77
CA VAL A 206 9.54 7.08 7.71
C VAL A 206 10.50 8.27 7.84
N SER A 207 9.99 9.47 8.08
CA SER A 207 10.83 10.67 8.25
C SER A 207 11.75 10.58 9.46
N GLU A 208 11.26 10.12 10.61
CA GLU A 208 12.11 9.93 11.80
C GLU A 208 13.30 9.01 11.49
N ILE A 209 13.10 7.95 10.70
CA ILE A 209 14.19 7.04 10.29
C ILE A 209 15.18 7.67 9.33
N LEU A 210 14.74 8.56 8.46
CA LEU A 210 15.63 9.22 7.50
C LEU A 210 16.43 10.37 8.14
N ASP A 211 15.85 11.05 9.14
CA ASP A 211 16.46 12.19 9.83
C ASP A 211 17.40 11.75 10.97
N ALA A 212 17.33 10.48 11.34
CA ALA A 212 18.31 9.74 12.13
C ALA A 212 19.78 10.06 11.83
N SER A 213 20.57 10.41 12.86
CA SER A 213 22.00 10.17 12.78
C SER A 213 22.27 8.65 12.84
N LYS A 214 23.18 8.15 11.98
CA LYS A 214 23.44 6.71 11.77
C LYS A 214 23.82 5.92 13.03
N THR A 215 24.21 6.57 14.13
CA THR A 215 24.85 5.93 15.28
C THR A 215 23.92 5.34 16.34
N ASP A 216 22.63 5.73 16.39
CA ASP A 216 21.74 5.31 17.49
C ASP A 216 20.49 4.52 17.04
N PHE A 217 20.33 4.27 15.74
CA PHE A 217 18.98 4.35 15.21
C PHE A 217 18.07 3.11 15.36
N VAL A 218 18.61 1.90 15.51
CA VAL A 218 17.78 0.68 15.61
C VAL A 218 18.41 -0.33 16.57
N ASN A 219 18.72 0.10 17.79
CA ASN A 219 19.08 -0.89 18.79
C ASN A 219 17.84 -1.67 19.23
N CYS A 220 17.77 -2.95 18.87
CA CYS A 220 16.71 -3.86 19.28
C CYS A 220 16.55 -3.94 20.81
N LYS A 221 17.62 -3.66 21.58
CA LYS A 221 17.53 -3.58 23.05
C LYS A 221 16.63 -2.44 23.53
N GLU A 222 16.62 -1.31 22.84
CA GLU A 222 15.85 -0.12 23.22
C GLU A 222 14.42 -0.18 22.67
N ARG A 223 14.29 -0.58 21.40
CA ARG A 223 13.01 -0.57 20.67
C ARG A 223 12.19 -1.86 20.80
N GLY A 224 12.83 -2.96 21.19
CA GLY A 224 12.20 -4.27 21.34
C GLY A 224 12.31 -5.15 20.09
N LYS A 225 11.60 -6.27 20.12
CA LYS A 225 11.62 -7.31 19.06
C LYS A 225 10.78 -6.98 17.83
N LEU A 226 9.86 -6.03 17.96
CA LEU A 226 8.89 -5.66 16.92
C LEU A 226 8.79 -4.14 16.86
N LEU A 227 8.96 -3.59 15.67
CA LEU A 227 8.93 -2.15 15.38
C LEU A 227 7.86 -1.89 14.30
N PHE A 228 7.05 -0.85 14.49
CA PHE A 228 6.09 -0.38 13.49
C PHE A 228 6.51 1.00 12.97
N ILE A 229 6.60 1.12 11.65
CA ILE A 229 6.99 2.33 10.94
C ILE A 229 5.81 2.78 10.08
N PHE A 230 5.31 3.99 10.30
CA PHE A 230 4.19 4.53 9.54
C PHE A 230 4.66 5.53 8.47
N GLY A 231 4.12 5.38 7.26
CA GLY A 231 4.29 6.32 6.15
C GLY A 231 2.93 6.71 5.58
N SER A 232 2.77 7.97 5.22
CA SER A 232 1.55 8.52 4.60
C SER A 232 1.86 9.42 3.40
N GLU A 233 3.07 9.34 2.87
CA GLU A 233 3.58 10.23 1.82
C GLU A 233 2.77 10.09 0.54
N PHE A 234 2.46 8.87 0.10
CA PHE A 234 1.65 8.65 -1.10
C PHE A 234 0.22 9.18 -0.98
N ASP A 235 -0.42 9.05 0.19
CA ASP A 235 -1.75 9.64 0.43
C ASP A 235 -1.68 11.18 0.44
N THR A 236 -0.73 11.74 1.18
CA THR A 236 -0.57 13.20 1.35
C THR A 236 -0.18 13.88 0.03
N GLU A 237 0.77 13.29 -0.71
CA GLU A 237 1.24 13.80 -1.99
C GLU A 237 0.25 13.55 -3.13
N GLY A 238 -0.56 12.48 -3.02
CA GLY A 238 -1.70 12.24 -3.90
C GLY A 238 -2.77 13.31 -3.77
N HIS A 239 -3.17 13.63 -2.53
CA HIS A 239 -4.15 14.68 -2.25
C HIS A 239 -3.67 16.09 -2.63
N SER A 240 -2.38 16.38 -2.49
CA SER A 240 -1.80 17.68 -2.84
C SER A 240 -1.40 17.81 -4.31
N GLY A 241 -1.59 16.75 -5.12
CA GLY A 241 -1.22 16.73 -6.55
C GLY A 241 0.29 16.63 -6.80
N GLN A 242 1.14 16.54 -5.76
CA GLN A 242 2.60 16.45 -5.91
C GLN A 242 3.04 15.17 -6.60
N LEU A 243 2.32 14.06 -6.43
CA LEU A 243 2.58 12.81 -7.18
C LEU A 243 2.42 13.01 -8.69
N GLN A 244 1.54 13.89 -9.14
CA GLN A 244 1.38 14.21 -10.56
C GLN A 244 2.56 15.02 -11.12
N ILE A 245 3.38 15.63 -10.25
CA ILE A 245 4.54 16.42 -10.66
C ILE A 245 5.81 15.56 -10.60
N LYS A 246 6.00 14.80 -9.53
CA LYS A 246 7.27 14.10 -9.24
C LYS A 246 7.25 12.60 -9.54
N GLY A 247 6.07 12.01 -9.75
CA GLY A 247 5.91 10.55 -9.78
C GLY A 247 6.19 9.89 -8.42
N GLY A 248 6.14 8.56 -8.38
CA GLY A 248 6.36 7.78 -7.17
C GLY A 248 7.82 7.47 -6.86
N ASP A 249 8.75 7.66 -7.81
CA ASP A 249 10.14 7.19 -7.69
C ASP A 249 10.88 7.82 -6.51
N PHE A 250 10.66 9.12 -6.25
CA PHE A 250 11.28 9.81 -5.12
C PHE A 250 10.89 9.18 -3.76
N GLN A 251 9.62 8.80 -3.60
CA GLN A 251 9.16 8.16 -2.37
C GLN A 251 9.62 6.71 -2.28
N LEU A 252 9.68 5.99 -3.41
CA LEU A 252 10.25 4.64 -3.47
C LEU A 252 11.73 4.63 -3.04
N ASP A 253 12.53 5.61 -3.47
CA ASP A 253 13.92 5.76 -3.03
C ASP A 253 14.02 6.04 -1.52
N ARG A 254 13.10 6.82 -0.97
CA ARG A 254 13.02 7.08 0.48
C ARG A 254 12.71 5.82 1.25
N TYR A 255 11.71 5.04 0.84
CA TYR A 255 11.38 3.77 1.48
C TYR A 255 12.50 2.74 1.33
N HIS A 256 13.16 2.68 0.18
CA HIS A 256 14.33 1.84 -0.02
C HIS A 256 15.47 2.21 0.94
N LYS A 257 15.74 3.51 1.15
CA LYS A 257 16.72 3.97 2.15
C LYS A 257 16.34 3.56 3.57
N VAL A 258 15.07 3.69 3.96
CA VAL A 258 14.57 3.23 5.27
C VAL A 258 14.81 1.73 5.45
N ILE A 259 14.45 0.91 4.46
CA ILE A 259 14.67 -0.55 4.51
C ILE A 259 16.16 -0.87 4.68
N ARG A 260 17.05 -0.14 3.99
CA ARG A 260 18.51 -0.31 4.14
C ARG A 260 19.04 0.11 5.50
N LEU A 261 18.39 1.04 6.20
CA LEU A 261 18.76 1.44 7.56
C LEU A 261 18.26 0.46 8.63
N LEU A 262 17.24 -0.34 8.30
CA LEU A 262 16.64 -1.35 9.20
C LEU A 262 17.29 -2.74 9.05
N ARG A 263 18.00 -3.00 7.96
CA ARG A 263 18.79 -4.24 7.71
C ARG A 263 20.15 -4.16 8.41
#